data_AF-A0A843HCR6-F1
#
_entry.id   AF-A0A843HCR6-F1
#
_cell.length_a   1.000
_cell.length_b   1.000
_cell.length_c   1.000
_cell.angle_alpha   90.00
_cell.angle_beta   90.00
_cell.angle_gamma   90.00
#
_symmetry.space_group_name_H-M   'P 1'
#
loop_
_entity.id
_entity.type
_entity.pdbx_description
1 polymer ?
#
loop_
_entity_poly.entity_id
_entity_poly.type
_entity_poly.pdbx_seq_one_letter_code
_entity_poly.pdbx_strand_id
1 'polypeptide(L)'
;MNMSGSNINSEARSFIKRINDNWFDKVSGSGFCQRRQQLRPEIFQDENKKLIREVYKQLTFLHKYNGKTLLAADSSIITLSNHTITKEKYGTKSKIDAKNIIPRARIACITDTLTNMIISADITIKKSSEPKIAAKQINELKDIINLKESILVGDRGYDGLELIINLLEHKSNFIIRLKESTFKKERKNLRGKDEIVYINMTKGRLNKITDQKLKNKYLKEGRIPLRIIKIALEKEDGTIEYEYLITNLFKETAPYEDFKELYHQRWSIETEFDRLKNIHEIENFSGRKEICIKQDFYAKILTYNMTMTLKQDAEKLMTRKISKNQKRRYQINTSTALSLFKDIFIKLLKSNNKIKEALLENLITEMIEDLSSSLIDPPNTERIVNDITNKFPGNIKRA
;
A
#
# COMPACT_ATOMS: atom_id res chain seq x y z
N MET A 1 13.11 -10.17 -13.36
CA MET A 1 13.47 -11.60 -13.33
C MET A 1 12.29 -12.33 -12.70
N ASN A 2 11.96 -13.55 -13.13
CA ASN A 2 10.71 -14.31 -12.97
C ASN A 2 9.84 -14.43 -14.23
N MET A 3 10.45 -14.72 -15.39
CA MET A 3 9.67 -15.20 -16.55
C MET A 3 9.37 -16.69 -16.38
N SER A 4 8.11 -17.08 -16.57
CA SER A 4 7.65 -18.46 -16.46
C SER A 4 8.54 -19.44 -17.24
N GLY A 5 9.02 -20.49 -16.57
CA GLY A 5 9.76 -21.61 -17.18
C GLY A 5 11.29 -21.54 -17.11
N SER A 6 11.89 -20.38 -16.86
CA SER A 6 13.35 -20.17 -16.89
C SER A 6 14.04 -20.48 -15.54
N ASN A 7 15.30 -20.96 -15.56
CA ASN A 7 16.09 -21.20 -14.35
C ASN A 7 16.95 -19.98 -13.99
N ILE A 8 17.45 -19.87 -12.75
CA ILE A 8 18.18 -18.68 -12.29
C ILE A 8 19.43 -18.38 -13.14
N ASN A 9 20.07 -19.41 -13.70
CA ASN A 9 21.20 -19.24 -14.61
C ASN A 9 20.75 -18.58 -15.93
N SER A 10 19.66 -19.05 -16.52
CA SER A 10 19.14 -18.49 -17.77
C SER A 10 18.61 -17.07 -17.58
N GLU A 11 17.96 -16.78 -16.45
CA GLU A 11 17.53 -15.42 -16.13
C GLU A 11 18.71 -14.48 -15.93
N ALA A 12 19.73 -14.90 -15.16
CA ALA A 12 20.94 -14.11 -14.95
C ALA A 12 21.66 -13.83 -16.27
N ARG A 13 21.80 -14.84 -17.15
CA ARG A 13 22.38 -14.67 -18.49
C ARG A 13 21.55 -13.74 -19.36
N SER A 14 20.22 -13.90 -19.38
CA SER A 14 19.31 -13.02 -20.14
C SER A 14 19.39 -11.58 -19.64
N PHE A 15 19.53 -11.37 -18.33
CA PHE A 15 19.75 -10.05 -17.76
C PHE A 15 21.10 -9.46 -18.20
N ILE A 16 22.20 -10.22 -18.08
CA ILE A 16 23.54 -9.78 -18.50
C ILE A 16 23.57 -9.41 -19.97
N LYS A 17 22.99 -10.25 -20.84
CA LYS A 17 22.88 -9.96 -22.28
C LYS A 17 22.14 -8.64 -22.57
N ARG A 18 21.22 -8.21 -21.69
CA ARG A 18 20.51 -6.93 -21.83
C ARG A 18 21.30 -5.74 -21.29
N ILE A 19 22.17 -5.95 -20.30
CA ILE A 19 22.92 -4.86 -19.65
C ILE A 19 24.35 -4.70 -20.18
N ASN A 20 24.92 -5.72 -20.82
CA ASN A 20 26.31 -5.73 -21.27
C ASN A 20 26.41 -6.42 -22.64
N ASP A 21 27.17 -5.81 -23.55
CA ASP A 21 27.46 -6.37 -24.87
C ASP A 21 28.45 -7.55 -24.77
N ASN A 22 29.20 -7.65 -23.66
CA ASN A 22 30.07 -8.78 -23.32
C ASN A 22 29.29 -9.93 -22.65
N TRP A 23 28.32 -10.49 -23.35
CA TRP A 23 27.46 -11.58 -22.86
C TRP A 23 28.21 -12.91 -22.59
N PHE A 24 29.49 -13.00 -22.93
CA PHE A 24 30.35 -14.17 -22.72
C PHE A 24 30.76 -14.40 -21.25
N ASP A 25 30.60 -13.38 -20.40
CA ASP A 25 30.91 -13.51 -18.96
C ASP A 25 29.92 -14.47 -18.28
N LYS A 26 30.44 -15.65 -17.88
CA LYS A 26 29.65 -16.69 -17.21
C LYS A 26 29.36 -16.29 -15.76
N VAL A 27 28.18 -15.74 -15.50
CA VAL A 27 27.65 -15.65 -14.13
C VAL A 27 26.97 -16.96 -13.77
N SER A 28 27.49 -17.63 -12.73
CA SER A 28 26.83 -18.80 -12.15
C SER A 28 25.68 -18.36 -11.25
N GLY A 29 24.60 -19.15 -11.20
CA GLY A 29 23.46 -18.90 -10.32
C GLY A 29 23.86 -18.92 -8.86
N SER A 30 24.85 -19.73 -8.48
CA SER A 30 25.44 -19.72 -7.13
C SER A 30 26.10 -18.37 -6.82
N GLY A 31 26.93 -17.84 -7.74
CA GLY A 31 27.55 -16.53 -7.59
C GLY A 31 26.53 -15.40 -7.50
N PHE A 32 25.49 -15.42 -8.34
CA PHE A 32 24.37 -14.47 -8.25
C PHE A 32 23.67 -14.54 -6.89
N CYS A 33 23.33 -15.74 -6.41
CA CYS A 33 22.69 -15.93 -5.10
C CYS A 33 23.57 -15.47 -3.94
N GLN A 34 24.89 -15.67 -4.00
CA GLN A 34 25.84 -15.21 -2.99
C GLN A 34 25.90 -13.68 -2.95
N ARG A 35 26.08 -13.03 -4.11
CA ARG A 35 26.13 -11.55 -4.19
C ARG A 35 24.81 -10.91 -3.80
N ARG A 36 23.69 -11.49 -4.21
CA ARG A 36 22.36 -11.03 -3.82
C ARG A 36 22.16 -11.01 -2.31
N GLN A 37 22.70 -11.98 -1.58
CA GLN A 37 22.58 -12.02 -0.11
C GLN A 37 23.35 -10.89 0.59
N GLN A 38 24.28 -10.22 -0.10
CA GLN A 38 24.99 -9.06 0.43
C GLN A 38 24.18 -7.76 0.29
N LEU A 39 23.13 -7.76 -0.55
CA LEU A 39 22.27 -6.59 -0.75
C LEU A 39 21.23 -6.52 0.36
N ARG A 40 21.23 -5.43 1.14
CA ARG A 40 20.25 -5.24 2.21
C ARG A 40 18.87 -4.87 1.63
N PRO A 41 17.75 -5.52 2.03
CA PRO A 41 16.41 -5.15 1.55
C PRO A 41 16.05 -3.67 1.74
N GLU A 42 16.62 -3.04 2.76
CA GLU A 42 16.41 -1.64 3.14
C GLU A 42 16.80 -0.67 2.03
N ILE A 43 17.70 -1.04 1.11
CA ILE A 43 18.06 -0.18 -0.03
C ILE A 43 16.83 0.18 -0.86
N PHE A 44 15.93 -0.77 -1.10
CA PHE A 44 14.71 -0.54 -1.88
C PHE A 44 13.71 0.32 -1.11
N GLN A 45 13.67 0.18 0.22
CA GLN A 45 12.84 1.02 1.07
C GLN A 45 13.35 2.45 1.04
N ASP A 46 14.67 2.65 1.17
CA ASP A 46 15.28 3.98 1.18
C ASP A 46 15.15 4.69 -0.17
N GLU A 47 15.34 3.98 -1.29
CA GLU A 47 15.06 4.52 -2.62
C GLU A 47 13.57 4.86 -2.79
N ASN A 48 12.66 4.04 -2.26
CA ASN A 48 11.23 4.34 -2.31
C ASN A 48 10.89 5.60 -1.50
N LYS A 49 11.49 5.77 -0.31
CA LYS A 49 11.33 6.97 0.50
C LYS A 49 11.85 8.21 -0.22
N LYS A 50 12.99 8.12 -0.92
CA LYS A 50 13.50 9.22 -1.75
C LYS A 50 12.52 9.60 -2.85
N LEU A 51 12.02 8.62 -3.61
CA LEU A 51 11.01 8.83 -4.64
C LEU A 51 9.77 9.53 -4.09
N ILE A 52 9.20 9.02 -2.99
CA ILE A 52 8.00 9.62 -2.38
C ILE A 52 8.25 11.06 -1.95
N ARG A 53 9.41 11.36 -1.33
CA ARG A 53 9.76 12.74 -0.96
C ARG A 53 9.81 13.67 -2.16
N GLU A 54 10.45 13.24 -3.26
CA GLU A 54 10.54 14.05 -4.48
C GLU A 54 9.17 14.28 -5.11
N VAL A 55 8.33 13.24 -5.17
CA VAL A 55 6.96 13.38 -5.64
C VAL A 55 6.22 14.39 -4.77
N TYR A 56 6.19 14.21 -3.45
CA TYR A 56 5.44 15.08 -2.52
C TYR A 56 5.91 16.54 -2.50
N LYS A 57 7.19 16.82 -2.80
CA LYS A 57 7.67 18.20 -3.02
C LYS A 57 7.03 18.83 -4.25
N GLN A 58 6.77 18.04 -5.28
CA GLN A 58 6.22 18.50 -6.56
C GLN A 58 4.68 18.47 -6.59
N LEU A 59 4.02 17.73 -5.69
CA LEU A 59 2.55 17.58 -5.56
C LEU A 59 1.81 18.87 -5.13
N THR A 60 2.12 20.02 -5.73
CA THR A 60 1.40 21.29 -5.55
C THR A 60 0.05 21.33 -6.26
N PHE A 61 -0.19 20.39 -7.18
CA PHE A 61 -1.29 20.40 -8.15
C PHE A 61 -2.39 19.35 -7.92
N LEU A 62 -2.30 18.53 -6.86
CA LEU A 62 -3.32 17.51 -6.58
C LEU A 62 -4.42 18.08 -5.68
N HIS A 63 -5.68 17.74 -6.02
CA HIS A 63 -6.87 18.09 -5.25
C HIS A 63 -6.86 17.38 -3.89
N LYS A 64 -6.22 18.00 -2.90
CA LYS A 64 -6.28 17.62 -1.50
C LYS A 64 -7.67 17.91 -0.94
N TYR A 65 -8.16 17.09 -0.01
CA TYR A 65 -9.39 17.39 0.71
C TYR A 65 -9.12 18.48 1.74
N ASN A 66 -9.63 19.69 1.49
CA ASN A 66 -9.44 20.85 2.37
C ASN A 66 -7.95 21.07 2.73
N GLY A 67 -7.07 20.93 1.74
CA GLY A 67 -5.61 21.05 1.91
C GLY A 67 -4.92 19.83 2.55
N LYS A 68 -5.64 18.74 2.84
CA LYS A 68 -5.12 17.50 3.42
C LYS A 68 -5.09 16.32 2.45
N THR A 69 -4.00 15.57 2.47
CA THR A 69 -3.83 14.32 1.72
C THR A 69 -4.59 13.19 2.41
N LEU A 70 -5.45 12.48 1.67
CA LEU A 70 -6.11 11.28 2.18
C LEU A 70 -5.19 10.06 2.00
N LEU A 71 -5.05 9.31 3.08
CA LEU A 71 -4.23 8.11 3.16
C LEU A 71 -5.13 6.94 3.57
N ALA A 72 -5.16 5.85 2.80
CA ALA A 72 -5.88 4.64 3.20
C ALA A 72 -4.89 3.59 3.72
N ALA A 73 -5.16 3.04 4.90
CA ALA A 73 -4.33 2.01 5.52
C ALA A 73 -5.08 0.70 5.66
N ASP A 74 -4.47 -0.38 5.19
CA ASP A 74 -5.00 -1.73 5.34
C ASP A 74 -3.89 -2.78 5.25
N SER A 75 -4.22 -4.02 5.58
CA SER A 75 -3.32 -5.16 5.45
C SER A 75 -3.95 -6.27 4.63
N SER A 76 -3.10 -7.02 3.93
CA SER A 76 -3.49 -8.20 3.18
C SER A 76 -2.61 -9.38 3.56
N ILE A 77 -3.15 -10.58 3.42
CA ILE A 77 -2.36 -11.81 3.48
C ILE A 77 -1.89 -12.17 2.08
N ILE A 78 -0.62 -12.57 1.99
CA ILE A 78 -0.02 -13.13 0.77
C ILE A 78 0.50 -14.53 1.03
N THR A 79 0.50 -15.35 0.00
CA THR A 79 1.03 -16.72 0.06
C THR A 79 2.52 -16.70 -0.31
N LEU A 80 3.33 -17.42 0.47
CA LEU A 80 4.74 -17.64 0.17
C LEU A 80 4.95 -19.02 -0.44
N SER A 81 6.09 -19.24 -1.09
CA SER A 81 6.48 -20.56 -1.60
C SER A 81 6.43 -21.61 -0.48
N ASN A 82 5.82 -22.76 -0.74
CA ASN A 82 5.66 -23.81 0.25
C ASN A 82 6.96 -24.60 0.50
N HIS A 83 7.86 -24.06 1.34
CA HIS A 83 9.16 -24.66 1.66
C HIS A 83 9.45 -24.65 3.17
N THR A 84 10.33 -25.53 3.65
CA THR A 84 10.66 -25.67 5.09
C THR A 84 11.09 -24.34 5.72
N ILE A 85 12.08 -23.66 5.13
CA ILE A 85 12.60 -22.35 5.59
C ILE A 85 11.48 -21.30 5.73
N THR A 86 10.57 -21.25 4.77
CA THR A 86 9.43 -20.33 4.81
C THR A 86 8.37 -20.75 5.84
N LYS A 87 8.15 -22.06 6.06
CA LYS A 87 7.24 -22.57 7.09
C LYS A 87 7.76 -22.29 8.49
N GLU A 88 9.07 -22.42 8.73
CA GLU A 88 9.68 -22.15 10.04
C GLU A 88 9.44 -20.70 10.49
N LYS A 89 9.53 -19.74 9.57
CA LYS A 89 9.36 -18.31 9.85
C LYS A 89 7.91 -17.84 9.75
N TYR A 90 7.20 -18.22 8.69
CA TYR A 90 5.87 -17.69 8.32
C TYR A 90 4.74 -18.72 8.47
N GLY A 91 5.06 -19.96 8.81
CA GLY A 91 4.06 -20.97 9.13
C GLY A 91 3.38 -20.69 10.46
N THR A 92 2.09 -20.98 10.54
CA THR A 92 1.38 -20.96 11.81
C THR A 92 1.68 -22.28 12.52
N LYS A 93 2.22 -22.26 13.75
CA LYS A 93 2.44 -23.46 14.57
C LYS A 93 1.09 -24.05 15.00
N SER A 94 0.36 -24.68 14.10
CA SER A 94 -0.76 -25.57 14.45
C SER A 94 -0.18 -26.92 14.84
N LYS A 95 -0.67 -27.50 15.95
CA LYS A 95 -0.20 -28.78 16.49
C LYS A 95 -0.59 -29.99 15.63
N ILE A 96 -1.50 -29.83 14.65
CA ILE A 96 -2.24 -30.98 14.11
C ILE A 96 -1.77 -31.41 12.70
N ASP A 97 -1.19 -30.54 11.86
CA ASP A 97 -0.82 -30.94 10.48
C ASP A 97 0.39 -30.19 9.90
N ALA A 98 1.61 -30.59 10.26
CA ALA A 98 2.83 -29.99 9.71
C ALA A 98 2.97 -30.17 8.17
N LYS A 99 2.33 -31.22 7.59
CA LYS A 99 2.38 -31.51 6.15
C LYS A 99 1.59 -30.50 5.30
N ASN A 100 0.49 -29.93 5.81
CA ASN A 100 -0.42 -29.05 5.05
C ASN A 100 -0.30 -27.54 5.37
N ILE A 101 0.73 -27.11 6.11
CA ILE A 101 0.92 -25.67 6.42
C ILE A 101 1.37 -24.91 5.18
N ILE A 102 0.50 -24.07 4.63
CA ILE A 102 0.87 -23.08 3.61
C ILE A 102 1.46 -21.84 4.31
N PRO A 103 2.74 -21.48 4.07
CA PRO A 103 3.33 -20.30 4.69
C PRO A 103 2.69 -19.03 4.14
N ARG A 104 2.30 -18.12 5.04
CA ARG A 104 1.63 -16.87 4.68
C ARG A 104 2.24 -15.69 5.42
N ALA A 105 2.47 -14.59 4.70
CA ALA A 105 2.90 -13.33 5.27
C ALA A 105 1.74 -12.33 5.31
N ARG A 106 1.78 -11.40 6.28
CA ARG A 106 0.95 -10.21 6.26
C ARG A 106 1.75 -9.08 5.63
N ILE A 107 1.20 -8.47 4.59
CA ILE A 107 1.67 -7.19 4.07
C ILE A 107 0.74 -6.10 4.60
N ALA A 108 1.31 -5.00 5.08
CA ALA A 108 0.54 -3.84 5.54
C ALA A 108 1.00 -2.63 4.72
N CYS A 109 0.05 -1.89 4.17
CA CYS A 109 0.34 -0.77 3.29
C CYS A 109 -0.46 0.47 3.70
N ILE A 110 0.16 1.63 3.53
CA ILE A 110 -0.52 2.93 3.54
C ILE A 110 -0.39 3.47 2.13
N THR A 111 -1.52 3.72 1.47
CA THR A 111 -1.60 4.29 0.13
C THR A 111 -2.12 5.72 0.20
N ASP A 112 -1.62 6.57 -0.68
CA ASP A 112 -2.21 7.87 -0.94
C ASP A 112 -3.34 7.70 -1.97
N THR A 113 -4.55 8.10 -1.60
CA THR A 113 -5.76 7.79 -2.38
C THR A 113 -5.86 8.60 -3.69
N LEU A 114 -5.05 9.65 -3.84
CA LEU A 114 -5.03 10.49 -5.04
C LEU A 114 -3.97 10.04 -6.03
N THR A 115 -2.77 9.73 -5.52
CA THR A 115 -1.61 9.30 -6.32
C THR A 115 -1.63 7.80 -6.61
N ASN A 116 -2.41 7.03 -5.84
CA ASN A 116 -2.36 5.56 -5.80
C ASN A 116 -0.99 5.00 -5.36
N MET A 117 -0.06 5.83 -4.88
CA MET A 117 1.27 5.39 -4.45
C MET A 117 1.21 4.71 -3.08
N ILE A 118 1.95 3.60 -2.93
CA ILE A 118 2.18 2.95 -1.65
C ILE A 118 3.27 3.70 -0.90
N ILE A 119 2.88 4.66 -0.06
CA ILE A 119 3.82 5.52 0.65
C ILE A 119 4.53 4.83 1.81
N SER A 120 3.95 3.74 2.32
CA SER A 120 4.58 2.87 3.32
C SER A 120 4.13 1.43 3.12
N ALA A 121 5.08 0.49 3.22
CA ALA A 121 4.83 -0.94 3.08
C ALA A 121 5.69 -1.72 4.08
N ASP A 122 5.11 -2.72 4.74
CA ASP A 122 5.83 -3.65 5.61
C ASP A 122 5.37 -5.09 5.35
N ILE A 123 6.27 -6.06 5.49
CA ILE A 123 6.00 -7.49 5.34
C ILE A 123 6.39 -8.23 6.62
N THR A 124 5.41 -8.88 7.24
CA THR A 124 5.55 -9.50 8.56
C THR A 124 4.89 -10.88 8.61
N ILE A 125 5.01 -11.56 9.75
CA ILE A 125 4.30 -12.82 9.99
C ILE A 125 2.78 -12.58 10.09
N LYS A 126 1.96 -13.58 9.74
CA LYS A 126 0.49 -13.49 9.77
C LYS A 126 -0.10 -13.07 11.13
N LYS A 127 0.59 -13.31 12.26
CA LYS A 127 0.08 -13.00 13.62
C LYS A 127 0.30 -11.55 14.06
N SER A 128 1.02 -10.73 13.29
CA SER A 128 1.36 -9.35 13.68
C SER A 128 0.13 -8.47 13.87
N SER A 129 0.12 -7.60 14.89
CA SER A 129 -1.02 -6.69 15.12
C SER A 129 -1.04 -5.54 14.11
N GLU A 130 -2.13 -5.41 13.36
CA GLU A 130 -2.34 -4.35 12.35
C GLU A 130 -2.19 -2.93 12.94
N PRO A 131 -2.84 -2.57 14.08
CA PRO A 131 -2.61 -1.27 14.72
C PRO A 131 -1.16 -0.99 15.08
N LYS A 132 -0.40 -2.01 15.51
CA LYS A 132 1.02 -1.83 15.86
C LYS A 132 1.89 -1.62 14.63
N ILE A 133 1.59 -2.34 13.55
CA ILE A 133 2.28 -2.14 12.27
C ILE A 133 1.98 -0.74 11.74
N ALA A 134 0.71 -0.33 11.74
CA ALA A 134 0.30 1.02 11.33
C ALA A 134 0.99 2.11 12.16
N ALA A 135 1.06 1.94 13.49
CA ALA A 135 1.75 2.89 14.37
C ALA A 135 3.24 3.03 14.02
N LYS A 136 3.92 1.93 13.72
CA LYS A 136 5.30 1.94 13.22
C LYS A 136 5.40 2.68 11.88
N GLN A 137 4.51 2.38 10.93
CA GLN A 137 4.49 3.01 9.61
C GLN A 137 4.28 4.53 9.70
N ILE A 138 3.36 5.00 10.57
CA ILE A 138 3.13 6.43 10.81
C ILE A 138 4.39 7.09 11.41
N ASN A 139 5.07 6.43 12.35
CA ASN A 139 6.32 6.93 12.92
C ASN A 139 7.43 7.09 11.88
N GLU A 140 7.47 6.25 10.85
CA GLU A 140 8.43 6.33 9.74
C GLU A 140 8.02 7.38 8.70
N LEU A 141 6.71 7.52 8.44
CA LEU A 141 6.17 8.48 7.47
C LEU A 141 6.37 9.94 7.86
N LYS A 142 6.51 10.25 9.16
CA LYS A 142 6.73 11.62 9.64
C LYS A 142 7.95 12.30 9.01
N ASP A 143 8.95 11.52 8.61
CA ASP A 143 10.21 11.99 8.01
C ASP A 143 10.16 11.99 6.47
N ILE A 144 8.98 11.73 5.89
CA ILE A 144 8.77 11.55 4.44
C ILE A 144 7.69 12.52 3.94
N ILE A 145 6.58 12.64 4.67
CA ILE A 145 5.44 13.49 4.30
C ILE A 145 5.00 14.37 5.49
N ASN A 146 4.27 15.45 5.20
CA ASN A 146 3.69 16.29 6.25
C ASN A 146 2.45 15.62 6.85
N LEU A 147 2.62 14.89 7.95
CA LEU A 147 1.52 14.21 8.62
C LEU A 147 0.43 15.17 9.14
N LYS A 148 0.74 16.44 9.44
CA LYS A 148 -0.25 17.44 9.87
C LYS A 148 -1.25 17.79 8.76
N GLU A 149 -0.84 17.61 7.52
CA GLU A 149 -1.65 17.77 6.31
C GLU A 149 -2.12 16.41 5.77
N SER A 150 -2.28 15.40 6.62
CA SER A 150 -2.76 14.08 6.21
C SER A 150 -4.00 13.67 6.99
N ILE A 151 -4.88 12.89 6.35
CA ILE A 151 -6.02 12.20 6.95
C ILE A 151 -5.83 10.70 6.72
N LEU A 152 -5.56 9.94 7.76
CA LEU A 152 -5.51 8.49 7.71
C LEU A 152 -6.92 7.89 7.83
N VAL A 153 -7.35 7.15 6.82
CA VAL A 153 -8.60 6.40 6.80
C VAL A 153 -8.30 4.92 7.05
N GLY A 154 -8.92 4.36 8.09
CA GLY A 154 -8.70 2.98 8.52
C GLY A 154 -10.01 2.26 8.82
N ASP A 155 -10.01 0.95 8.66
CA ASP A 155 -11.16 0.10 8.97
C ASP A 155 -11.29 -0.16 10.49
N ARG A 156 -12.21 -1.07 10.85
CA ARG A 156 -12.40 -1.47 12.25
C ARG A 156 -11.20 -2.19 12.88
N GLY A 157 -10.27 -2.70 12.10
CA GLY A 157 -9.00 -3.26 12.58
C GLY A 157 -8.11 -2.22 13.26
N TYR A 158 -8.25 -0.94 12.89
CA TYR A 158 -7.37 0.17 13.28
C TYR A 158 -7.87 0.97 14.50
N ASP A 159 -8.98 0.57 15.13
CA ASP A 159 -9.60 1.27 16.28
C ASP A 159 -8.86 1.12 17.62
N GLY A 160 -7.59 0.70 17.59
CA GLY A 160 -6.76 0.57 18.78
C GLY A 160 -6.38 1.92 19.38
N LEU A 161 -6.61 2.10 20.68
CA LEU A 161 -6.31 3.36 21.38
C LEU A 161 -4.85 3.81 21.25
N GLU A 162 -3.89 2.87 21.24
CA GLU A 162 -2.47 3.18 21.04
C GLU A 162 -2.20 3.81 19.66
N LEU A 163 -2.86 3.33 18.60
CA LEU A 163 -2.74 3.92 17.27
C LEU A 163 -3.38 5.31 17.22
N ILE A 164 -4.58 5.47 17.80
CA ILE A 164 -5.27 6.77 17.89
C ILE A 164 -4.38 7.80 18.59
N ILE A 165 -3.80 7.44 19.74
CA ILE A 165 -2.86 8.30 20.48
C ILE A 165 -1.64 8.62 19.60
N ASN A 166 -1.05 7.63 18.93
CA ASN A 166 0.10 7.88 18.06
C ASN A 166 -0.22 8.90 16.96
N LEU A 167 -1.40 8.78 16.32
CA LEU A 167 -1.86 9.75 15.31
C LEU A 167 -2.03 11.16 15.90
N LEU A 168 -2.56 11.27 17.12
CA LEU A 168 -2.68 12.54 17.84
C LEU A 168 -1.32 13.16 18.16
N GLU A 169 -0.33 12.38 18.59
CA GLU A 169 1.04 12.86 18.85
C GLU A 169 1.70 13.42 17.59
N HIS A 170 1.46 12.80 16.43
CA HIS A 170 1.93 13.31 15.13
C HIS A 170 1.05 14.42 14.55
N LYS A 171 -0.02 14.81 15.25
CA LYS A 171 -1.03 15.78 14.80
C LYS A 171 -1.63 15.42 13.43
N SER A 172 -1.64 14.13 13.10
CA SER A 172 -2.27 13.60 11.90
C SER A 172 -3.77 13.49 12.10
N ASN A 173 -4.55 13.82 11.08
CA ASN A 173 -5.97 13.59 11.13
C ASN A 173 -6.30 12.14 10.81
N PHE A 174 -7.43 11.64 11.29
CA PHE A 174 -7.84 10.27 10.99
C PHE A 174 -9.34 10.09 10.93
N ILE A 175 -9.78 9.06 10.21
CA ILE A 175 -11.15 8.58 10.16
C ILE A 175 -11.08 7.06 10.31
N ILE A 176 -11.46 6.55 11.47
CA ILE A 176 -11.35 5.12 11.77
C ILE A 176 -12.73 4.58 12.11
N ARG A 177 -13.14 3.50 11.47
CA ARG A 177 -14.38 2.81 11.85
C ARG A 177 -14.20 2.11 13.20
N LEU A 178 -15.18 2.25 14.08
CA LEU A 178 -15.18 1.61 15.40
C LEU A 178 -15.78 0.20 15.33
N LYS A 179 -15.15 -0.75 16.03
CA LYS A 179 -15.80 -2.03 16.37
C LYS A 179 -16.98 -1.80 17.32
N GLU A 180 -17.89 -2.77 17.37
CA GLU A 180 -19.02 -2.75 18.29
C GLU A 180 -18.59 -2.76 19.77
N SER A 181 -17.43 -3.35 20.09
CA SER A 181 -16.90 -3.37 21.45
C SER A 181 -16.19 -2.07 21.84
N THR A 182 -15.76 -1.26 20.88
CA THR A 182 -14.94 -0.07 21.12
C THR A 182 -15.80 1.13 21.50
N PHE A 183 -15.41 1.82 22.57
CA PHE A 183 -16.10 2.98 23.14
C PHE A 183 -17.62 2.79 23.28
N LYS A 184 -18.07 1.59 23.65
CA LYS A 184 -19.50 1.21 23.68
C LYS A 184 -20.36 2.13 24.55
N LYS A 185 -19.83 2.59 25.69
CA LYS A 185 -20.54 3.51 26.60
C LYS A 185 -20.73 4.87 25.94
N GLU A 186 -19.64 5.41 25.39
CA GLU A 186 -19.64 6.68 24.66
C GLU A 186 -20.59 6.66 23.47
N ARG A 187 -20.58 5.60 22.66
CA ARG A 187 -21.46 5.46 21.49
C ARG A 187 -22.94 5.34 21.87
N LYS A 188 -23.26 4.67 22.98
CA LYS A 188 -24.65 4.57 23.48
C LYS A 188 -25.21 5.90 23.98
N ASN A 189 -24.34 6.80 24.43
CA ASN A 189 -24.71 8.08 25.00
C ASN A 189 -24.77 9.22 23.97
N LEU A 190 -24.55 8.93 22.69
CA LEU A 190 -24.71 9.90 21.61
C LEU A 190 -26.18 10.33 21.52
N ARG A 191 -26.41 11.64 21.43
CA ARG A 191 -27.71 12.30 21.26
C ARG A 191 -28.08 12.51 19.79
N GLY A 192 -27.10 12.49 18.89
CA GLY A 192 -27.23 12.79 17.47
C GLY A 192 -26.28 11.99 16.59
N LYS A 193 -26.19 12.41 15.33
CA LYS A 193 -25.38 11.73 14.30
C LYS A 193 -23.91 12.17 14.27
N ASP A 194 -23.57 13.26 14.95
CA ASP A 194 -22.26 13.91 14.90
C ASP A 194 -21.99 14.71 16.18
N GLU A 195 -21.15 14.16 17.05
CA GLU A 195 -20.85 14.75 18.36
C GLU A 195 -19.38 14.62 18.75
N ILE A 196 -18.89 15.61 19.48
CA ILE A 196 -17.61 15.53 20.19
C ILE A 196 -17.85 14.82 21.51
N VAL A 197 -17.12 13.73 21.73
CA VAL A 197 -17.15 12.92 22.94
C VAL A 197 -15.79 12.96 23.64
N TYR A 198 -15.82 13.11 24.96
CA TYR A 198 -14.61 13.09 25.78
C TYR A 198 -14.29 11.66 26.21
N ILE A 199 -13.27 11.07 25.61
CA ILE A 199 -12.81 9.72 25.94
C ILE A 199 -11.95 9.76 27.19
N ASN A 200 -12.44 9.20 28.29
CA ASN A 200 -11.69 9.11 29.54
C ASN A 200 -10.48 8.17 29.40
N MET A 201 -9.31 8.64 29.82
CA MET A 201 -8.01 7.96 29.76
C MET A 201 -7.72 7.22 31.09
N THR A 202 -8.52 6.19 31.39
CA THR A 202 -8.38 5.42 32.63
C THR A 202 -7.20 4.45 32.60
N LYS A 203 -6.68 4.06 33.77
CA LYS A 203 -5.62 3.03 33.89
C LYS A 203 -5.93 1.75 33.11
N GLY A 204 -7.20 1.33 33.10
CA GLY A 204 -7.65 0.13 32.36
C GLY A 204 -7.60 0.29 30.83
N ARG A 205 -7.90 1.48 30.29
CA ARG A 205 -7.79 1.75 28.84
C ARG A 205 -6.33 1.84 28.39
N LEU A 206 -5.50 2.48 29.21
CA LEU A 206 -4.09 2.69 28.91
C LEU A 206 -3.20 1.46 29.22
N ASN A 207 -3.75 0.38 29.78
CA ASN A 207 -3.02 -0.85 30.09
C ASN A 207 -2.30 -1.41 28.84
N LYS A 208 -2.97 -1.37 27.69
CA LYS A 208 -2.52 -2.03 26.45
C LYS A 208 -1.50 -1.20 25.67
N ILE A 209 -1.27 0.05 26.06
CA ILE A 209 -0.28 0.93 25.45
C ILE A 209 1.10 0.46 25.88
N THR A 210 1.96 0.23 24.90
CA THR A 210 3.33 -0.25 25.10
C THR A 210 4.29 0.86 25.51
N ASP A 211 4.10 2.08 25.00
CA ASP A 211 4.92 3.23 25.37
C ASP A 211 4.52 3.79 26.75
N GLN A 212 5.42 3.63 27.73
CA GLN A 212 5.20 4.08 29.10
C GLN A 212 5.15 5.61 29.24
N LYS A 213 5.85 6.37 28.39
CA LYS A 213 5.81 7.84 28.40
C LYS A 213 4.44 8.33 27.93
N LEU A 214 3.93 7.79 26.83
CA LEU A 214 2.59 8.11 26.32
C LEU A 214 1.52 7.73 27.33
N LYS A 215 1.63 6.54 27.93
CA LYS A 215 0.72 6.10 28.99
C LYS A 215 0.65 7.09 30.16
N ASN A 216 1.80 7.55 30.65
CA ASN A 216 1.84 8.52 31.76
C ASN A 216 1.29 9.89 31.35
N LYS A 217 1.57 10.35 30.13
CA LYS A 217 1.07 11.61 29.59
C LYS A 217 -0.47 11.61 29.53
N TYR A 218 -1.06 10.64 28.85
CA TYR A 218 -2.51 10.58 28.67
C TYR A 218 -3.27 10.23 29.95
N LEU A 219 -2.64 9.53 30.91
CA LEU A 219 -3.22 9.36 32.24
C LEU A 219 -3.34 10.69 32.99
N LYS A 220 -2.36 11.59 32.83
CA LYS A 220 -2.40 12.95 33.41
C LYS A 220 -3.39 13.86 32.70
N GLU A 221 -3.49 13.79 31.38
CA GLU A 221 -4.49 14.55 30.60
C GLU A 221 -5.94 14.15 30.98
N GLY A 222 -6.14 12.88 31.36
CA GLY A 222 -7.39 12.38 31.93
C GLY A 222 -8.51 12.16 30.92
N ARG A 223 -8.68 13.03 29.92
CA ARG A 223 -9.67 12.89 28.84
C ARG A 223 -9.19 13.53 27.54
N ILE A 224 -9.53 12.92 26.41
CA ILE A 224 -9.26 13.48 25.08
C ILE A 224 -10.57 13.73 24.33
N PRO A 225 -10.74 14.88 23.66
CA PRO A 225 -11.89 15.12 22.82
C PRO A 225 -11.71 14.40 21.49
N LEU A 226 -12.66 13.55 21.12
CA LEU A 226 -12.74 12.92 19.80
C LEU A 226 -14.16 13.05 19.26
N ARG A 227 -14.30 13.23 17.96
CA ARG A 227 -15.59 13.32 17.30
C ARG A 227 -16.03 11.92 16.86
N ILE A 228 -17.27 11.56 17.15
CA ILE A 228 -17.89 10.32 16.70
C ILE A 228 -19.01 10.65 15.71
N ILE A 229 -18.92 10.06 14.53
CA ILE A 229 -19.89 10.19 13.45
C ILE A 229 -20.68 8.89 13.33
N LYS A 230 -22.00 8.98 13.36
CA LYS A 230 -22.93 7.88 13.15
C LYS A 230 -23.48 7.96 11.72
N ILE A 231 -23.13 6.98 10.90
CA ILE A 231 -23.57 6.87 9.51
C ILE A 231 -24.64 5.78 9.44
N ALA A 232 -25.81 6.13 8.90
CA ALA A 232 -26.85 5.17 8.58
C ALA A 232 -26.51 4.48 7.25
N LEU A 233 -26.59 3.15 7.24
CA LEU A 233 -26.50 2.31 6.06
C LEU A 233 -27.84 1.60 5.88
N GLU A 234 -28.54 1.94 4.81
CA GLU A 234 -29.73 1.23 4.38
C GLU A 234 -29.31 -0.02 3.60
N LYS A 235 -29.77 -1.18 4.04
CA LYS A 235 -29.58 -2.45 3.36
C LYS A 235 -30.64 -2.68 2.29
N GLU A 236 -30.39 -3.64 1.41
CA GLU A 236 -31.32 -4.05 0.35
C GLU A 236 -32.68 -4.52 0.87
N ASP A 237 -32.73 -5.06 2.10
CA ASP A 237 -33.95 -5.48 2.78
C ASP A 237 -34.70 -4.32 3.49
N GLY A 238 -34.23 -3.08 3.32
CA GLY A 238 -34.78 -1.88 3.96
C GLY A 238 -34.35 -1.71 5.43
N THR A 239 -33.53 -2.61 5.98
CA THR A 239 -33.03 -2.45 7.35
C THR A 239 -31.94 -1.38 7.43
N ILE A 240 -31.99 -0.55 8.48
CA ILE A 240 -30.97 0.48 8.72
C ILE A 240 -29.97 -0.04 9.75
N GLU A 241 -28.73 -0.25 9.31
CA GLU A 241 -27.59 -0.44 10.20
C GLU A 241 -26.83 0.86 10.41
N TYR A 242 -26.06 0.91 11.51
CA TYR A 242 -25.25 2.08 11.82
C TYR A 242 -23.78 1.73 11.89
N GLU A 243 -22.98 2.48 11.13
CA GLU A 243 -21.54 2.52 11.30
C GLU A 243 -21.14 3.73 12.15
N TYR A 244 -20.10 3.54 12.96
CA TYR A 244 -19.57 4.60 13.81
C TYR A 244 -18.14 4.86 13.39
N LEU A 245 -17.84 6.09 13.00
CA LEU A 245 -16.49 6.55 12.71
C LEU A 245 -15.99 7.40 13.87
N ILE A 246 -14.73 7.26 14.24
CA ILE A 246 -14.05 8.15 15.17
C ILE A 246 -13.01 9.00 14.42
N THR A 247 -12.94 10.27 14.77
CA THR A 247 -12.06 11.23 14.11
C THR A 247 -11.64 12.36 15.06
N ASN A 248 -10.53 13.01 14.73
CA ASN A 248 -10.13 14.29 15.31
C ASN A 248 -10.33 15.47 14.32
N LEU A 249 -11.09 15.28 13.23
CA LEU A 249 -11.46 16.34 12.29
C LEU A 249 -12.57 17.21 12.87
N PHE A 250 -12.31 18.51 12.98
CA PHE A 250 -13.31 19.49 13.39
C PHE A 250 -14.35 19.74 12.29
N LYS A 251 -15.51 20.29 12.66
CA LYS A 251 -16.66 20.48 11.76
C LYS A 251 -16.35 21.43 10.61
N GLU A 252 -15.51 22.41 10.86
CA GLU A 252 -15.07 23.43 9.89
C GLU A 252 -14.16 22.81 8.82
N THR A 253 -13.42 21.74 9.17
CA THR A 253 -12.57 21.02 8.22
C THR A 253 -13.36 19.98 7.44
N ALA A 254 -14.26 19.26 8.11
CA ALA A 254 -15.09 18.22 7.51
C ALA A 254 -16.53 18.24 8.06
N PRO A 255 -17.53 18.72 7.30
CA PRO A 255 -18.93 18.60 7.68
C PRO A 255 -19.38 17.14 7.72
N TYR A 256 -20.53 16.87 8.33
CA TYR A 256 -21.05 15.51 8.49
C TYR A 256 -21.23 14.80 7.15
N GLU A 257 -21.71 15.54 6.16
CA GLU A 257 -22.12 15.07 4.83
C GLU A 257 -20.95 14.44 4.07
N ASP A 258 -19.72 14.91 4.32
CA ASP A 258 -18.52 14.45 3.63
C ASP A 258 -18.05 13.06 4.14
N PHE A 259 -18.43 12.65 5.35
CA PHE A 259 -17.87 11.45 5.97
C PHE A 259 -18.19 10.16 5.22
N LYS A 260 -19.31 10.10 4.50
CA LYS A 260 -19.64 8.93 3.66
C LYS A 260 -18.61 8.79 2.53
N GLU A 261 -18.31 9.88 1.83
CA GLU A 261 -17.34 9.89 0.73
C GLU A 261 -15.90 9.74 1.23
N LEU A 262 -15.52 10.48 2.28
CA LEU A 262 -14.20 10.40 2.89
C LEU A 262 -13.88 8.98 3.38
N TYR A 263 -14.84 8.31 4.02
CA TYR A 263 -14.64 6.94 4.46
C TYR A 263 -14.66 5.95 3.28
N HIS A 264 -15.43 6.22 2.22
CA HIS A 264 -15.42 5.40 1.01
C HIS A 264 -14.05 5.36 0.34
N GLN A 265 -13.26 6.44 0.42
CA GLN A 265 -11.88 6.48 -0.10
C GLN A 265 -10.96 5.40 0.49
N ARG A 266 -11.33 4.79 1.62
CA ARG A 266 -10.64 3.60 2.16
C ARG A 266 -10.54 2.49 1.12
N TRP A 267 -11.55 2.27 0.27
CA TRP A 267 -11.56 1.20 -0.74
C TRP A 267 -10.44 1.29 -1.78
N SER A 268 -9.79 2.47 -1.91
CA SER A 268 -8.61 2.63 -2.76
C SER A 268 -7.52 1.61 -2.44
N ILE A 269 -7.27 1.30 -1.15
CA ILE A 269 -6.22 0.35 -0.74
C ILE A 269 -6.53 -1.09 -1.19
N GLU A 270 -7.81 -1.48 -1.25
CA GLU A 270 -8.20 -2.81 -1.74
C GLU A 270 -7.91 -2.94 -3.24
N THR A 271 -8.18 -1.87 -3.98
CA THR A 271 -7.81 -1.77 -5.41
C THR A 271 -6.29 -1.85 -5.58
N GLU A 272 -5.52 -1.20 -4.70
CA GLU A 272 -4.06 -1.31 -4.75
C GLU A 272 -3.56 -2.71 -4.42
N PHE A 273 -4.15 -3.40 -3.44
CA PHE A 273 -3.79 -4.79 -3.18
C PHE A 273 -4.12 -5.71 -4.36
N ASP A 274 -5.23 -5.48 -5.05
CA ASP A 274 -5.57 -6.20 -6.28
C ASP A 274 -4.49 -5.99 -7.35
N ARG A 275 -4.12 -4.73 -7.63
CA ARG A 275 -3.04 -4.38 -8.57
C ARG A 275 -1.71 -5.00 -8.18
N LEU A 276 -1.34 -4.93 -6.90
CA LEU A 276 -0.11 -5.53 -6.39
C LEU A 276 -0.10 -7.06 -6.62
N LYS A 277 -1.22 -7.74 -6.35
CA LYS A 277 -1.32 -9.20 -6.48
C LYS A 277 -1.44 -9.68 -7.92
N ASN A 278 -2.17 -8.96 -8.76
CA ASN A 278 -2.58 -9.44 -10.08
C ASN A 278 -1.76 -8.82 -11.22
N ILE A 279 -1.36 -7.55 -11.10
CA ILE A 279 -0.57 -6.86 -12.13
C ILE A 279 0.93 -6.94 -11.80
N HIS A 280 1.31 -6.67 -10.55
CA HIS A 280 2.72 -6.68 -10.13
C HIS A 280 3.19 -8.05 -9.61
N GLU A 281 2.28 -9.01 -9.53
CA GLU A 281 2.54 -10.36 -9.04
C GLU A 281 3.35 -10.35 -7.74
N ILE A 282 2.98 -9.54 -6.75
CA ILE A 282 3.77 -9.30 -5.53
C ILE A 282 4.21 -10.61 -4.85
N GLU A 283 3.41 -11.67 -4.99
CA GLU A 283 3.62 -13.02 -4.43
C GLU A 283 4.62 -13.90 -5.23
N ASN A 284 5.00 -13.49 -6.44
CA ASN A 284 5.99 -14.19 -7.28
C ASN A 284 7.42 -13.90 -6.79
N PHE A 285 7.83 -14.56 -5.71
CA PHE A 285 9.17 -14.41 -5.11
C PHE A 285 10.22 -15.25 -5.83
N SER A 286 11.35 -14.63 -6.15
CA SER A 286 12.50 -15.23 -6.83
C SER A 286 13.44 -16.03 -5.92
N GLY A 287 13.26 -15.98 -4.60
CA GLY A 287 14.03 -16.79 -3.64
C GLY A 287 13.24 -17.11 -2.36
N ARG A 288 13.68 -18.13 -1.64
CA ARG A 288 12.97 -18.68 -0.47
C ARG A 288 13.43 -18.10 0.88
N LYS A 289 14.66 -17.58 0.93
CA LYS A 289 15.21 -16.95 2.14
C LYS A 289 14.49 -15.65 2.46
N GLU A 290 14.34 -15.33 3.74
CA GLU A 290 13.68 -14.10 4.20
C GLU A 290 14.28 -12.84 3.56
N ILE A 291 15.61 -12.77 3.43
CA ILE A 291 16.27 -11.65 2.77
C ILE A 291 15.83 -11.50 1.31
N CYS A 292 15.72 -12.60 0.56
CA CYS A 292 15.26 -12.58 -0.84
C CYS A 292 13.79 -12.17 -0.94
N ILE A 293 12.93 -12.68 -0.04
CA ILE A 293 11.51 -12.33 0.04
C ILE A 293 11.35 -10.83 0.29
N LYS A 294 12.07 -10.28 1.27
CA LYS A 294 12.02 -8.85 1.59
C LYS A 294 12.57 -7.99 0.45
N GLN A 295 13.69 -8.38 -0.17
CA GLN A 295 14.23 -7.67 -1.34
C GLN A 295 13.21 -7.61 -2.47
N ASP A 296 12.61 -8.75 -2.84
CA ASP A 296 11.62 -8.79 -3.92
C ASP A 296 10.37 -7.98 -3.59
N PHE A 297 9.88 -8.09 -2.35
CA PHE A 297 8.74 -7.31 -1.89
C PHE A 297 9.00 -5.81 -2.04
N TYR A 298 10.08 -5.31 -1.45
CA TYR A 298 10.38 -3.87 -1.48
C TYR A 298 10.78 -3.37 -2.87
N ALA A 299 11.48 -4.18 -3.69
CA ALA A 299 11.77 -3.84 -5.08
C ALA A 299 10.49 -3.72 -5.93
N LYS A 300 9.50 -4.58 -5.68
CA LYS A 300 8.19 -4.50 -6.36
C LYS A 300 7.39 -3.29 -5.90
N ILE A 301 7.44 -2.91 -4.62
CA ILE A 301 6.83 -1.66 -4.13
C ILE A 301 7.50 -0.43 -4.77
N LEU A 302 8.83 -0.42 -4.88
CA LEU A 302 9.57 0.68 -5.53
C LEU A 302 9.17 0.82 -7.01
N THR A 303 9.20 -0.28 -7.76
CA THR A 303 8.83 -0.29 -9.18
C THR A 303 7.35 0.05 -9.40
N TYR A 304 6.47 -0.37 -8.49
CA TYR A 304 5.06 0.06 -8.45
C TYR A 304 4.95 1.58 -8.35
N ASN A 305 5.62 2.19 -7.37
CA ASN A 305 5.55 3.64 -7.16
C ASN A 305 6.20 4.43 -8.31
N MET A 306 7.29 3.94 -8.90
CA MET A 306 7.87 4.53 -10.12
C MET A 306 6.85 4.53 -11.26
N THR A 307 6.15 3.41 -11.46
CA THR A 307 5.09 3.29 -12.47
C THR A 307 3.93 4.25 -12.19
N MET A 308 3.47 4.35 -10.93
CA MET A 308 2.41 5.29 -10.56
C MET A 308 2.80 6.75 -10.77
N THR A 309 4.06 7.09 -10.54
CA THR A 309 4.57 8.46 -10.77
C THR A 309 4.46 8.81 -12.26
N LEU A 310 4.96 7.94 -13.14
CA LEU A 310 4.91 8.14 -14.59
C LEU A 310 3.48 8.22 -15.12
N LYS A 311 2.61 7.34 -14.57
CA LYS A 311 1.19 7.34 -14.87
C LYS A 311 0.52 8.67 -14.52
N GLN A 312 0.85 9.26 -13.37
CA GLN A 312 0.31 10.57 -12.97
C GLN A 312 0.76 11.69 -13.91
N ASP A 313 2.03 11.70 -14.31
CA ASP A 313 2.55 12.71 -15.24
C ASP A 313 1.83 12.63 -16.58
N ALA A 314 1.61 11.41 -17.09
CA ALA A 314 0.86 11.18 -18.31
C ALA A 314 -0.63 11.60 -18.19
N GLU A 315 -1.31 11.24 -17.11
CA GLU A 315 -2.71 11.66 -16.85
C GLU A 315 -2.84 13.18 -16.72
N LYS A 316 -1.85 13.85 -16.11
CA LYS A 316 -1.80 15.31 -15.98
C LYS A 316 -1.63 16.00 -17.34
N LEU A 317 -0.73 15.51 -18.19
CA LEU A 317 -0.55 16.06 -19.54
C LEU A 317 -1.80 15.87 -20.39
N MET A 318 -2.46 14.72 -20.28
CA MET A 318 -3.72 14.48 -20.98
C MET A 318 -4.84 15.43 -20.52
N THR A 319 -4.99 15.62 -19.21
CA THR A 319 -6.00 16.55 -18.65
C THR A 319 -5.81 17.98 -19.18
N ARG A 320 -4.57 18.41 -19.45
CA ARG A 320 -4.28 19.72 -20.06
C ARG A 320 -4.62 19.80 -21.55
N LYS A 321 -4.53 18.69 -22.29
CA LYS A 321 -4.78 18.65 -23.74
C LYS A 321 -6.26 18.64 -24.10
N ILE A 322 -7.15 18.25 -23.17
CA ILE A 322 -8.58 18.05 -23.45
C ILE A 322 -9.40 19.29 -23.07
N SER A 323 -10.32 19.68 -23.95
CA SER A 323 -11.23 20.82 -23.79
C SER A 323 -12.06 20.75 -22.50
N LYS A 324 -12.29 21.92 -21.86
CA LYS A 324 -13.11 22.10 -20.63
C LYS A 324 -14.52 21.48 -20.69
N ASN A 325 -15.02 21.13 -21.87
CA ASN A 325 -16.37 20.59 -22.06
C ASN A 325 -16.49 19.06 -21.92
N GLN A 326 -15.39 18.31 -21.76
CA GLN A 326 -15.46 16.86 -21.49
C GLN A 326 -15.30 16.57 -19.99
N LYS A 327 -16.39 16.12 -19.35
CA LYS A 327 -16.44 15.75 -17.91
C LYS A 327 -15.75 14.41 -17.57
N ARG A 328 -15.08 13.74 -18.52
CA ARG A 328 -14.51 12.40 -18.30
C ARG A 328 -13.09 12.51 -17.75
N ARG A 329 -12.84 11.86 -16.61
CA ARG A 329 -11.51 11.67 -16.05
C ARG A 329 -10.88 10.45 -16.71
N TYR A 330 -9.77 10.65 -17.42
CA TYR A 330 -9.04 9.57 -18.06
C TYR A 330 -8.12 8.88 -17.06
N GLN A 331 -8.06 7.55 -17.13
CA GLN A 331 -7.20 6.74 -16.27
C GLN A 331 -6.40 5.77 -17.13
N ILE A 332 -5.08 5.94 -17.11
CA ILE A 332 -4.16 5.08 -17.89
C ILE A 332 -4.18 3.67 -17.31
N ASN A 333 -4.15 2.67 -18.17
CA ASN A 333 -4.12 1.28 -17.74
C ASN A 333 -2.80 0.96 -17.00
N THR A 334 -2.90 0.59 -15.73
CA THR A 334 -1.75 0.27 -14.88
C THR A 334 -0.90 -0.89 -15.43
N SER A 335 -1.51 -1.88 -16.08
CA SER A 335 -0.81 -3.02 -16.68
C SER A 335 0.02 -2.60 -17.90
N THR A 336 -0.55 -1.76 -18.77
CA THR A 336 0.18 -1.19 -19.91
C THR A 336 1.33 -0.33 -19.41
N ALA A 337 1.07 0.59 -18.48
CA ALA A 337 2.08 1.47 -17.91
C ALA A 337 3.27 0.68 -17.31
N LEU A 338 2.99 -0.40 -16.58
CA LEU A 338 4.02 -1.27 -16.03
C LEU A 338 4.84 -1.98 -17.12
N SER A 339 4.17 -2.48 -18.15
CA SER A 339 4.82 -3.22 -19.24
C SER A 339 5.79 -2.31 -19.99
N LEU A 340 5.30 -1.14 -20.42
CA LEU A 340 6.12 -0.14 -21.10
C LEU A 340 7.30 0.32 -20.23
N PHE A 341 7.06 0.57 -18.94
CA PHE A 341 8.13 0.95 -18.01
C PHE A 341 9.21 -0.15 -17.89
N LYS A 342 8.81 -1.42 -17.78
CA LYS A 342 9.75 -2.56 -17.69
C LYS A 342 10.65 -2.67 -18.92
N ASP A 343 10.14 -2.36 -20.10
CA ASP A 343 10.87 -2.46 -21.36
C ASP A 343 11.99 -1.43 -21.48
N ILE A 344 11.80 -0.25 -20.89
CA ILE A 344 12.80 0.82 -20.92
C ILE A 344 13.63 0.91 -19.64
N PHE A 345 13.23 0.28 -18.54
CA PHE A 345 13.88 0.45 -17.22
C PHE A 345 15.40 0.22 -17.25
N ILE A 346 15.83 -0.84 -17.94
CA ILE A 346 17.26 -1.14 -18.08
C ILE A 346 17.99 -0.08 -18.90
N LYS A 347 17.36 0.43 -19.97
CA LYS A 347 17.91 1.52 -20.79
C LYS A 347 18.02 2.79 -19.96
N LEU A 348 17.02 3.11 -19.13
CA LEU A 348 17.04 4.26 -18.22
C LEU A 348 18.24 4.18 -17.27
N LEU A 349 18.49 3.04 -16.64
CA LEU A 349 19.61 2.88 -15.70
C LEU A 349 21.00 3.10 -16.34
N LYS A 350 21.14 2.77 -17.63
CA LYS A 350 22.42 2.89 -18.36
C LYS A 350 22.61 4.23 -19.07
N SER A 351 21.54 5.00 -19.23
CA SER A 351 21.55 6.21 -20.04
C SER A 351 22.09 7.42 -19.29
N ASN A 352 22.61 8.41 -20.02
CA ASN A 352 22.86 9.74 -19.46
C ASN A 352 21.54 10.51 -19.29
N ASN A 353 21.56 11.66 -18.60
CA ASN A 353 20.33 12.39 -18.26
C ASN A 353 19.51 12.82 -19.48
N LYS A 354 20.16 13.30 -20.56
CA LYS A 354 19.46 13.72 -21.79
C LYS A 354 18.71 12.56 -22.44
N ILE A 355 19.32 11.37 -22.49
CA ILE A 355 18.68 10.17 -23.04
C ILE A 355 17.57 9.68 -22.09
N LYS A 356 17.77 9.75 -20.77
CA LYS A 356 16.72 9.40 -19.79
C LYS A 356 15.47 10.26 -19.99
N GLU A 357 15.64 11.58 -20.12
CA GLU A 357 14.54 12.52 -20.35
C GLU A 357 13.76 12.14 -21.61
N ALA A 358 14.45 11.96 -22.75
CA ALA A 358 13.80 11.55 -24.00
C ALA A 358 13.07 10.20 -23.89
N LEU A 359 13.67 9.21 -23.21
CA LEU A 359 13.02 7.91 -22.98
C LEU A 359 11.75 8.03 -22.11
N LEU A 360 11.77 8.89 -21.09
CA LEU A 360 10.62 9.13 -20.22
C LEU A 360 9.51 9.90 -20.95
N GLU A 361 9.85 10.90 -21.78
CA GLU A 361 8.89 11.63 -22.61
C GLU A 361 8.21 10.72 -23.63
N ASN A 362 8.97 9.85 -24.30
CA ASN A 362 8.43 8.85 -25.22
C ASN A 362 7.51 7.87 -24.49
N LEU A 363 7.94 7.35 -23.34
CA LEU A 363 7.13 6.45 -22.51
C LEU A 363 5.78 7.09 -22.14
N ILE A 364 5.81 8.34 -21.67
CA ILE A 364 4.60 9.08 -21.31
C ILE A 364 3.68 9.26 -22.52
N THR A 365 4.26 9.53 -23.70
CA THR A 365 3.49 9.65 -24.95
C THR A 365 2.83 8.34 -25.33
N GLU A 366 3.55 7.22 -25.30
CA GLU A 366 3.02 5.88 -25.58
C GLU A 366 1.89 5.50 -24.59
N MET A 367 2.04 5.84 -23.30
CA MET A 367 0.97 5.63 -22.31
C MET A 367 -0.31 6.42 -22.62
N ILE A 368 -0.18 7.63 -23.17
CA ILE A 368 -1.33 8.47 -23.56
C ILE A 368 -2.00 7.91 -24.82
N GLU A 369 -1.23 7.43 -25.78
CA GLU A 369 -1.73 6.84 -27.04
C GLU A 369 -2.52 5.54 -26.80
N ASP A 370 -2.02 4.63 -25.96
CA ASP A 370 -2.71 3.37 -25.61
C ASP A 370 -4.12 3.60 -25.04
N LEU A 371 -4.27 4.66 -24.26
CA LEU A 371 -5.56 5.02 -23.69
C LEU A 371 -6.53 5.59 -24.75
N SER A 372 -6.03 6.24 -25.81
CA SER A 372 -6.87 6.69 -26.92
C SER A 372 -7.43 5.52 -27.74
N SER A 373 -6.67 4.43 -27.89
CA SER A 373 -7.14 3.18 -28.53
C SER A 373 -8.09 2.36 -27.66
N SER A 374 -8.03 2.52 -26.33
CA SER A 374 -8.86 1.78 -25.36
C SER A 374 -10.29 2.31 -25.21
N LEU A 375 -10.65 3.40 -25.90
CA LEU A 375 -12.02 3.94 -25.94
C LEU A 375 -12.93 3.17 -26.92
N ILE A 376 -12.42 2.12 -27.54
CA ILE A 376 -13.14 1.17 -28.40
C ILE A 376 -13.53 -0.01 -27.49
N ASP A 377 -14.83 -0.27 -27.35
CA ASP A 377 -15.41 -1.20 -26.37
C ASP A 377 -14.62 -2.52 -26.23
N PRO A 378 -14.17 -2.88 -25.01
CA PRO A 378 -13.48 -4.15 -24.82
C PRO A 378 -14.48 -5.32 -24.94
N PRO A 379 -14.11 -6.42 -25.60
CA PRO A 379 -14.95 -7.61 -25.64
C PRO A 379 -15.12 -8.21 -24.23
N ASN A 380 -16.36 -8.56 -23.90
CA ASN A 380 -16.76 -9.13 -22.63
C ASN A 380 -16.11 -10.51 -22.46
N THR A 381 -14.94 -10.56 -21.82
CA THR A 381 -14.21 -11.82 -21.56
C THR A 381 -14.34 -12.16 -20.08
N GLU A 382 -14.85 -13.36 -19.80
CA GLU A 382 -14.95 -13.89 -18.44
C GLU A 382 -13.56 -13.98 -17.79
N ARG A 383 -13.45 -13.47 -16.55
CA ARG A 383 -12.22 -13.54 -15.76
C ARG A 383 -12.00 -14.98 -15.29
N ILE A 384 -10.90 -15.59 -15.72
CA ILE A 384 -10.45 -16.90 -15.24
C ILE A 384 -10.08 -16.80 -13.76
N VAL A 385 -10.73 -17.61 -12.91
CA VAL A 385 -10.43 -17.73 -11.48
C VAL A 385 -9.22 -18.64 -11.31
N ASN A 386 -8.07 -18.07 -10.95
CA ASN A 386 -6.86 -18.85 -10.65
C ASN A 386 -7.00 -19.61 -9.31
N ASP A 387 -6.41 -20.81 -9.22
CA ASP A 387 -6.37 -21.62 -8.00
C ASP A 387 -5.74 -20.86 -6.83
N ILE A 388 -6.56 -20.57 -5.83
CA ILE A 388 -6.25 -19.75 -4.65
C ILE A 388 -5.22 -20.45 -3.74
N THR A 389 -5.11 -21.78 -3.84
CA THR A 389 -4.25 -22.58 -2.96
C THR A 389 -2.78 -22.57 -3.41
N ASN A 390 -2.53 -22.25 -4.69
CA ASN A 390 -1.19 -22.30 -5.27
C ASN A 390 -1.02 -21.37 -6.49
N LYS A 391 -1.43 -20.10 -6.39
CA LYS A 391 -1.42 -19.11 -7.49
C LYS A 391 -0.08 -19.02 -8.24
N PHE A 392 1.02 -19.13 -7.51
CA PHE A 392 2.34 -19.34 -8.07
C PHE A 392 2.86 -20.67 -7.52
N PRO A 393 2.60 -21.80 -8.21
CA PRO A 393 3.14 -23.08 -7.79
C PRO A 393 4.64 -22.89 -7.65
N GLY A 394 5.15 -23.18 -6.46
CA GLY A 394 6.56 -23.05 -6.17
C GLY A 394 7.31 -23.73 -7.29
N ASN A 395 7.89 -22.94 -8.22
CA ASN A 395 8.70 -23.49 -9.26
C ASN A 395 9.71 -24.36 -8.51
N ILE A 396 9.82 -25.63 -8.89
CA ILE A 396 10.79 -26.62 -8.38
C ILE A 396 12.25 -26.06 -8.50
N LYS A 397 12.42 -24.86 -9.08
CA LYS A 397 13.61 -24.22 -9.62
C LYS A 397 14.08 -22.95 -8.86
N ARG A 398 14.12 -22.89 -7.52
CA ARG A 398 14.68 -21.70 -6.80
C ARG A 398 15.44 -22.11 -5.54
N ALA A 399 16.58 -21.45 -5.27
CA ALA A 399 17.48 -21.76 -4.14
C ALA A 399 16.91 -21.31 -2.77
#